data_AF-A0A376H016-F1
#
_entry.id   AF-A0A376H016-F1
#
_cell.length_a   1.000
_cell.length_b   1.000
_cell.length_c   1.000
_cell.angle_alpha   90.00
_cell.angle_beta   90.00
_cell.angle_gamma   90.00
#
_symmetry.space_group_name_H-M   'P 1'
#
loop_
_entity.id
_entity.type
_entity.pdbx_description
1 polymer ?
#
loop_
_entity_poly.entity_id
_entity_poly.type
_entity_poly.pdbx_seq_one_letter_code
_entity_poly.pdbx_strand_id
1 'polypeptide(L)' 'MIGFKKRDTKDLLKTIARQHGISVKEVRAQMQKTIDEARSNPDPEKQAEFSRYFGDRTPTPEEFIYVVTKKLKSKV' A
#
# COMPACT_ATOMS: atom_id res chain seq x y z
N MET A 1 -14.38 17.98 -3.87
CA MET A 1 -13.07 17.29 -3.80
C MET A 1 -13.17 15.94 -4.50
N ILE A 2 -12.32 15.69 -5.50
CA ILE A 2 -12.22 14.37 -6.14
C ILE A 2 -11.53 13.41 -5.16
N GLY A 3 -12.35 12.66 -4.42
CA GLY A 3 -11.85 11.66 -3.45
C GLY A 3 -11.19 10.49 -4.16
N PHE A 4 -10.09 9.99 -3.61
CA PHE A 4 -9.48 8.74 -4.06
C PHE A 4 -10.43 7.59 -3.74
N LYS A 5 -10.91 6.91 -4.78
CA LYS A 5 -11.84 5.77 -4.73
C LYS A 5 -11.08 4.47 -4.94
N LYS A 6 -11.68 3.35 -4.54
CA LYS A 6 -11.09 2.00 -4.75
C LYS A 6 -10.74 1.70 -6.21
N ARG A 7 -11.47 2.28 -7.17
CA ARG A 7 -11.16 2.15 -8.61
C ARG A 7 -9.80 2.75 -8.96
N ASP A 8 -9.44 3.85 -8.31
CA ASP A 8 -8.20 4.59 -8.58
C ASP A 8 -6.99 3.77 -8.10
N THR A 9 -7.15 2.93 -7.07
CA THR A 9 -6.15 1.93 -6.66
C THR A 9 -5.84 0.94 -7.79
N LYS A 10 -6.87 0.44 -8.48
CA LYS A 10 -6.70 -0.53 -9.57
C LYS A 10 -6.00 0.10 -10.78
N ASP A 11 -6.34 1.35 -11.10
CA ASP A 11 -5.68 2.10 -12.17
C ASP A 11 -4.22 2.44 -11.83
N LEU A 12 -3.94 2.75 -10.57
CA LEU A 12 -2.56 2.94 -10.09
C LEU A 12 -1.73 1.67 -10.29
N LEU A 13 -2.23 0.51 -9.86
CA LEU A 13 -1.54 -0.77 -10.04
C LEU A 13 -1.26 -1.09 -11.51
N LYS A 14 -2.21 -0.82 -12.42
CA LYS A 14 -1.99 -0.97 -13.86
C LYS A 14 -0.93 -0.02 -14.40
N THR A 15 -0.92 1.22 -13.91
CA THR A 15 0.05 2.23 -14.32
C THR A 15 1.46 1.85 -13.89
N ILE A 16 1.62 1.42 -12.64
CA ILE A 16 2.88 0.88 -12.11
C ILE A 16 3.33 -0.33 -12.94
N ALA A 17 2.44 -1.29 -13.20
CA ALA A 17 2.74 -2.46 -14.02
C ALA A 17 3.27 -2.06 -15.41
N ARG A 18 2.60 -1.13 -16.09
CA ARG A 18 3.02 -0.60 -17.39
C ARG A 18 4.36 0.12 -17.33
N GLN A 19 4.59 0.95 -16.32
CA GLN A 19 5.82 1.71 -16.17
C GLN A 19 7.03 0.80 -15.92
N HIS A 20 6.85 -0.29 -15.17
CA HIS A 20 7.90 -1.24 -14.85
C HIS A 20 8.02 -2.39 -15.87
N GLY A 21 7.14 -2.45 -16.88
CA GLY A 21 7.14 -3.53 -17.88
C GLY A 21 6.76 -4.90 -17.32
N ILE A 22 6.07 -4.96 -16.18
CA ILE A 22 5.69 -6.21 -15.49
C ILE A 22 4.17 -6.37 -15.44
N SER A 23 3.71 -7.54 -15.02
CA SER A 23 2.27 -7.78 -14.86
C SER A 23 1.73 -7.13 -13.58
N VAL A 24 0.43 -6.81 -13.55
CA VAL A 24 -0.26 -6.34 -12.32
C VAL A 24 -0.14 -7.36 -11.18
N LYS A 25 -0.05 -8.65 -11.50
CA LYS A 25 0.14 -9.71 -10.51
C LYS A 25 1.52 -9.62 -9.86
N GLU A 26 2.56 -9.34 -10.65
CA GLU A 26 3.91 -9.14 -10.13
C GLU A 26 3.99 -7.90 -9.24
N VAL A 27 3.37 -6.78 -9.65
CA VAL A 27 3.27 -5.58 -8.79
C VAL A 27 2.63 -5.94 -7.46
N ARG A 28 1.50 -6.65 -7.47
CA ARG A 28 0.83 -7.09 -6.24
C ARG A 28 1.72 -7.98 -5.39
N ALA A 29 2.45 -8.91 -6.00
CA ALA A 29 3.36 -9.82 -5.28
C ALA A 29 4.52 -9.05 -4.63
N GLN A 30 5.14 -8.12 -5.35
CA GLN A 30 6.19 -7.26 -4.81
C GLN A 30 5.68 -6.38 -3.67
N MET A 31 4.51 -5.76 -3.84
CA MET A 31 3.90 -4.95 -2.79
C MET A 31 3.53 -5.78 -1.57
N GLN A 32 2.96 -6.98 -1.75
CA GLN A 32 2.65 -7.88 -0.65
C GLN A 32 3.92 -8.22 0.13
N LYS A 33 5.01 -8.57 -0.58
CA LYS A 33 6.31 -8.83 0.04
C LYS A 33 6.80 -7.64 0.87
N THR A 34 6.74 -6.42 0.33
CA THR A 34 7.12 -5.21 1.08
C THR A 34 6.23 -4.98 2.31
N ILE A 35 4.93 -5.29 2.23
CA ILE A 35 4.01 -5.20 3.38
C ILE A 35 4.39 -6.21 4.45
N ASP A 36 4.69 -7.46 4.07
CA ASP A 36 5.11 -8.50 5.01
C ASP A 36 6.46 -8.18 5.67
N GLU A 37 7.38 -7.58 4.91
CA GLU A 37 8.66 -7.05 5.42
C GLU A 37 8.43 -5.88 6.38
N ALA A 38 7.51 -4.96 6.07
CA ALA A 38 7.16 -3.83 6.93
C ALA A 38 6.50 -4.28 8.24
N ARG A 39 5.64 -5.31 8.18
CA ARG A 39 5.03 -5.94 9.36
C ARG A 39 6.07 -6.62 10.26
N SER A 40 7.07 -7.25 9.66
CA SER A 40 8.12 -8.00 10.37
C SER A 40 9.37 -7.16 10.64
N ASN A 41 9.27 -5.83 10.50
CA ASN A 41 10.41 -4.94 10.67
C ASN A 41 10.85 -4.93 12.14
N PRO A 42 12.13 -5.18 12.46
CA PRO A 42 12.62 -5.19 13.85
C PRO A 42 12.63 -3.81 14.50
N ASP A 43 12.45 -2.75 13.71
CA ASP A 43 12.44 -1.37 14.20
C ASP A 43 11.08 -1.05 14.88
N PRO A 44 11.06 -0.81 16.21
CA PRO A 44 9.83 -0.68 16.97
C PRO A 44 9.02 0.56 16.57
N GLU A 45 9.67 1.63 16.12
CA GLU A 45 8.98 2.84 15.67
C GLU A 45 8.24 2.58 14.35
N LYS A 46 8.87 1.87 13.41
CA LYS A 46 8.23 1.49 12.14
C LYS A 46 7.13 0.46 12.34
N GLN A 47 7.33 -0.51 13.23
CA GLN A 47 6.29 -1.48 13.57
C GLN A 47 5.08 -0.81 14.23
N ALA A 48 5.31 0.15 15.14
CA ALA A 48 4.25 0.92 15.77
C ALA A 48 3.51 1.82 14.75
N GLU A 49 4.22 2.43 13.81
CA GLU A 49 3.60 3.20 12.73
C GLU A 49 2.72 2.31 11.84
N PHE A 50 3.23 1.14 11.43
CA PHE A 50 2.45 0.18 10.65
C PHE A 50 1.20 -0.27 11.42
N SER A 51 1.35 -0.66 12.69
CA SER A 51 0.22 -1.07 13.54
C SER A 51 -0.76 0.08 13.80
N ARG A 52 -0.30 1.33 13.86
CA ARG A 52 -1.19 2.50 13.95
C ARG A 52 -2.11 2.65 12.74
N TYR A 53 -1.66 2.20 11.56
CA TYR A 53 -2.45 2.28 10.32
C TYR A 53 -3.29 1.03 10.06
N PHE A 54 -2.75 -0.16 10.36
CA PHE A 54 -3.33 -1.44 9.95
C PHE A 54 -3.67 -2.38 11.12
N GLY A 55 -3.30 -2.02 12.36
CA GLY A 55 -3.39 -2.86 13.55
C GLY A 55 -2.53 -4.11 13.42
N ASP A 56 -3.00 -5.21 14.00
CA ASP A 56 -2.38 -6.54 13.90
C ASP A 56 -2.68 -7.28 12.57
N ARG A 57 -3.37 -6.64 11.61
CA ARG A 57 -3.73 -7.27 10.34
C ARG A 57 -2.66 -7.01 9.28
N THR A 58 -2.46 -7.99 8.39
CA THR A 58 -1.70 -7.78 7.16
C THR A 58 -2.68 -7.27 6.10
N PRO A 59 -2.60 -6.01 5.66
CA PRO A 59 -3.47 -5.48 4.63
C PRO A 59 -3.13 -6.09 3.27
N THR A 60 -4.10 -6.10 2.37
CA THR A 60 -3.82 -6.38 0.94
C THR A 60 -3.09 -5.20 0.28
N PRO A 61 -2.41 -5.40 -0.87
CA PRO A 61 -1.74 -4.31 -1.59
C PRO A 61 -2.70 -3.16 -1.93
N GLU A 62 -3.94 -3.48 -2.31
CA GLU A 62 -4.97 -2.49 -2.57
C GLU A 62 -5.40 -1.69 -1.33
N GLU A 63 -5.56 -2.34 -0.18
CA GLU A 63 -5.88 -1.66 1.07
C GLU A 63 -4.75 -0.78 1.55
N PHE A 64 -3.51 -1.26 1.43
CA PHE A 64 -2.32 -0.51 1.78
C PHE A 64 -2.23 0.80 1.00
N ILE A 65 -2.36 0.74 -0.34
CA ILE A 65 -2.38 1.95 -1.19
C ILE A 65 -3.50 2.89 -0.76
N TYR A 66 -4.71 2.36 -0.54
CA TYR A 66 -5.86 3.18 -0.19
C TYR A 66 -5.65 3.96 1.11
N VAL A 67 -5.16 3.28 2.16
CA VAL A 67 -4.90 3.89 3.47
C VAL A 67 -3.78 4.91 3.40
N VAL A 68 -2.64 4.55 2.79
CA VAL A 68 -1.47 5.44 2.68
C VAL A 68 -1.80 6.68 1.85
N THR A 69 -2.48 6.53 0.71
CA THR A 69 -2.89 7.66 -0.14
C THR A 69 -3.86 8.59 0.57
N LYS A 70 -4.81 8.05 1.35
CA LYS A 70 -5.71 8.88 2.16
C LYS A 70 -4.95 9.66 3.22
N LYS A 71 -3.99 9.04 3.89
CA LYS A 71 -3.21 9.70 4.96
C LYS A 71 -2.29 10.78 4.41
N LEU A 72 -1.63 10.54 3.27
CA LEU A 72 -0.85 11.57 2.58
C LEU A 72 -1.70 12.80 2.25
N LYS A 73 -2.95 12.59 1.78
CA LYS A 73 -3.89 13.70 1.54
C LYS A 73 -4.38 14.41 2.80
N SER A 74 -4.39 13.74 3.97
CA SER A 74 -4.78 14.36 5.24
C SER A 74 -3.65 15.10 5.94
N LYS A 75 -2.40 14.94 5.47
CA LYS A 75 -1.21 15.57 6.04
C LYS A 75 -0.74 16.79 5.22
N VAL A 76 -1.42 17.08 4.11
CA VAL A 76 -1.26 18.24 3.23
C VAL A 76 -2.32 19.27 3.55
#